data_AF-A0A330M4E6-F1
#
_entry.id   AF-A0A330M4E6-F1
#
_cell.length_a   1.000
_cell.length_b   1.000
_cell.length_c   1.000
_cell.angle_alpha   90.00
_cell.angle_beta   90.00
_cell.angle_gamma   90.00
#
_symmetry.space_group_name_H-M   'P 1'
#
loop_
_entity.id
_entity.type
_entity.pdbx_description
1 polymer ?
#
loop_
_entity_poly.entity_id
_entity_poly.type
_entity_poly.pdbx_seq_one_letter_code
_entity_poly.pdbx_strand_id
1 'polypeptide(L)'
;MTAKHSAAKTNSYAQQLEQLKNKESHLLKEVGDQWQTPTPLFWGINAKFGPFVHDVFTDGHNSKCPNFYTAEDNALVQDWTKDFAGGVGFANPPYSRPCLDDDNQAITGMRNIIAKAMAEREKGAKFVFAIKCAPSEVWWPEHADHVCFVRGRISFDLPTWFIPANEKQEASSAGFGMAIVVFDKNWTGERMSYISRDALVKQGQMLLDMIESTAKSQGYTSSSIENRPDNSKKGERIASSQIDIEEQISRHEKQTVNEPEQTAETIKSKFVWPNEVFDIVEKAFELHPDKISNYRQRTLCEQTNKMRLDGDSADDILTELTAMLAKCEPIGEVA
;
A
#
# COMPACT_ATOMS: atom_id res chain seq x y z
N MET A 1 -8.00 14.14 -8.32
CA MET A 1 -8.58 13.18 -7.36
C MET A 1 -9.61 13.92 -6.56
N THR A 2 -10.88 13.54 -6.61
CA THR A 2 -11.95 14.25 -5.89
C THR A 2 -12.80 13.24 -5.13
N ALA A 3 -12.70 13.25 -3.80
CA ALA A 3 -13.61 12.54 -2.92
C ALA A 3 -15.02 13.14 -3.02
N LYS A 4 -16.06 12.35 -2.76
CA LYS A 4 -17.42 12.86 -2.66
C LYS A 4 -17.62 13.56 -1.31
N HIS A 5 -17.26 14.85 -1.21
CA HIS A 5 -17.55 15.61 0.00
C HIS A 5 -19.06 15.91 0.11
N SER A 6 -19.79 14.98 0.72
CA SER A 6 -21.08 15.25 1.34
C SER A 6 -20.82 15.94 2.68
N ALA A 7 -21.56 17.01 3.00
CA ALA A 7 -21.55 17.70 4.30
C ALA A 7 -22.16 16.84 5.44
N ALA A 8 -21.95 15.53 5.40
CA ALA A 8 -22.43 14.57 6.37
C ALA A 8 -21.49 14.52 7.58
N LYS A 9 -22.06 14.26 8.75
CA LYS A 9 -21.34 13.96 9.98
C LYS A 9 -20.37 12.79 9.72
N THR A 10 -19.07 12.96 9.98
CA THR A 10 -18.09 11.87 9.93
C THR A 10 -18.54 10.71 10.82
N ASN A 11 -18.68 9.51 10.25
CA ASN A 11 -19.13 8.33 10.99
C ASN A 11 -18.06 7.84 11.99
N SER A 12 -18.49 7.10 13.03
CA SER A 12 -17.58 6.63 14.09
C SER A 12 -16.43 5.75 13.60
N TYR A 13 -16.60 4.95 12.54
CA TYR A 13 -15.50 4.17 11.96
C TYR A 13 -14.42 5.06 11.33
N ALA A 14 -14.83 6.08 10.56
CA ALA A 14 -13.91 7.05 9.99
C ALA A 14 -13.20 7.88 11.06
N GLN A 15 -13.89 8.26 12.15
CA GLN A 15 -13.26 8.92 13.30
C GLN A 15 -12.20 8.04 13.95
N GLN A 16 -12.48 6.74 14.15
CA GLN A 16 -11.51 5.80 14.70
C GLN A 16 -10.30 5.59 13.79
N LEU A 17 -10.52 5.55 12.47
CA LEU A 17 -9.42 5.48 11.49
C LEU A 17 -8.56 6.74 11.55
N GLU A 18 -9.15 7.91 11.67
CA GLU A 18 -8.40 9.17 11.80
C GLU A 18 -7.62 9.23 13.13
N GLN A 19 -8.22 8.80 14.24
CA GLN A 19 -7.50 8.66 15.51
C GLN A 19 -6.35 7.66 15.41
N LEU A 20 -6.54 6.55 14.68
CA LEU A 20 -5.49 5.56 14.44
C LEU A 20 -4.34 6.17 13.65
N LYS A 21 -4.61 6.88 12.55
CA LYS A 21 -3.61 7.57 11.73
C LYS A 21 -2.77 8.57 12.52
N ASN A 22 -3.37 9.22 13.51
CA ASN A 22 -2.73 10.24 14.34
C ASN A 22 -1.97 9.66 15.56
N LYS A 23 -1.88 8.34 15.72
CA LYS A 23 -1.05 7.74 16.77
C LYS A 23 0.44 7.91 16.48
N GLU A 24 1.23 8.06 17.54
CA GLU A 24 2.68 8.15 17.46
C GLU A 24 3.33 6.87 16.92
N SER A 25 2.73 5.72 17.24
CA SER A 25 3.15 4.42 16.72
C SER A 25 1.98 3.43 16.67
N HIS A 26 2.19 2.33 15.96
CA HIS A 26 1.15 1.41 15.51
C HIS A 26 1.59 -0.05 15.65
N LEU A 27 0.63 -0.91 15.94
CA LEU A 27 0.77 -2.36 15.87
C LEU A 27 0.19 -2.86 14.54
N LEU A 28 0.78 -3.89 13.95
CA LEU A 28 0.33 -4.49 12.67
C LEU A 28 -1.15 -4.93 12.72
N LYS A 29 -1.60 -5.40 13.89
CA LYS A 29 -2.98 -5.83 14.12
C LYS A 29 -4.01 -4.70 14.08
N GLU A 30 -3.59 -3.44 14.26
CA GLU A 30 -4.49 -2.29 14.27
C GLU A 30 -4.78 -1.78 12.86
N VAL A 31 -3.84 -1.97 11.93
CA VAL A 31 -3.92 -1.44 10.55
C VAL A 31 -4.37 -2.48 9.52
N GLY A 32 -4.96 -3.59 9.96
CA GLY A 32 -5.31 -4.73 9.09
C GLY A 32 -6.17 -4.37 7.88
N ASP A 33 -7.12 -3.45 8.04
CA ASP A 33 -7.99 -2.97 6.96
C ASP A 33 -7.30 -1.98 6.00
N GLN A 34 -6.11 -1.49 6.35
CA GLN A 34 -5.43 -0.38 5.67
C GLN A 34 -4.27 -0.84 4.77
N TRP A 35 -4.06 -2.16 4.66
CA TRP A 35 -3.08 -2.73 3.74
C TRP A 35 -3.46 -2.44 2.29
N GLN A 36 -2.47 -2.00 1.50
CA GLN A 36 -2.66 -1.41 0.19
C GLN A 36 -2.19 -2.35 -0.92
N THR A 37 -2.89 -2.29 -2.06
CA THR A 37 -2.43 -2.99 -3.27
C THR A 37 -1.18 -2.28 -3.82
N PRO A 38 -0.06 -2.98 -4.04
CA PRO A 38 1.13 -2.37 -4.61
C PRO A 38 0.87 -1.76 -5.98
N THR A 39 1.43 -0.59 -6.25
CA THR A 39 1.15 0.18 -7.47
C THR A 39 1.43 -0.61 -8.77
N PRO A 40 2.55 -1.34 -8.92
CA PRO A 40 2.75 -2.19 -10.10
C PRO A 40 1.71 -3.31 -10.22
N LEU A 41 1.29 -3.91 -9.11
CA LEU A 41 0.24 -4.92 -9.13
C LEU A 41 -1.09 -4.33 -9.61
N PHE A 42 -1.50 -3.18 -9.06
CA PHE A 42 -2.70 -2.46 -9.47
C PHE A 42 -2.71 -2.19 -10.99
N TRP A 43 -1.63 -1.63 -11.54
CA TRP A 43 -1.55 -1.34 -12.98
C TRP A 43 -1.56 -2.59 -13.85
N GLY A 44 -0.94 -3.68 -13.39
CA GLY A 44 -1.02 -4.98 -14.06
C GLY A 44 -2.45 -5.53 -14.13
N ILE A 45 -3.22 -5.39 -13.05
CA ILE A 45 -4.64 -5.78 -12.99
C ILE A 45 -5.46 -4.84 -13.88
N ASN A 46 -5.26 -3.53 -13.76
CA ASN A 46 -5.96 -2.49 -14.54
C ASN A 46 -5.78 -2.71 -16.06
N ALA A 47 -4.58 -3.08 -16.49
CA ALA A 47 -4.30 -3.37 -17.90
C ALA A 47 -5.06 -4.58 -18.46
N LYS A 48 -5.55 -5.48 -17.60
CA LYS A 48 -6.25 -6.71 -18.00
C LYS A 48 -7.76 -6.64 -17.79
N PHE A 49 -8.20 -5.98 -16.73
CA PHE A 49 -9.60 -6.01 -16.29
C PHE A 49 -10.21 -4.61 -16.12
N GLY A 50 -9.42 -3.56 -16.36
CA GLY A 50 -9.88 -2.18 -16.38
C GLY A 50 -10.30 -1.70 -17.78
N PRO A 51 -10.25 -0.39 -18.04
CA PRO A 51 -9.73 0.67 -17.17
C PRO A 51 -10.62 0.92 -15.94
N PHE A 52 -9.99 1.03 -14.77
CA PHE A 52 -10.67 1.36 -13.53
C PHE A 52 -10.90 2.86 -13.41
N VAL A 53 -12.13 3.23 -13.04
CA VAL A 53 -12.55 4.64 -12.92
C VAL A 53 -12.83 5.04 -11.47
N HIS A 54 -12.97 4.05 -10.58
CA HIS A 54 -13.36 4.28 -9.19
C HIS A 54 -12.64 3.31 -8.24
N ASP A 55 -12.04 3.81 -7.16
CA ASP A 55 -11.50 2.99 -6.08
C ASP A 55 -12.53 2.87 -4.96
N VAL A 56 -13.05 1.67 -4.72
CA VAL A 56 -14.22 1.45 -3.88
C VAL A 56 -13.87 1.52 -2.39
N PHE A 57 -12.64 1.20 -2.00
CA PHE A 57 -12.22 1.19 -0.60
C PHE A 57 -10.85 1.85 -0.45
N THR A 58 -10.83 3.10 -0.02
CA THR A 58 -9.61 3.88 0.21
C THR A 58 -9.69 4.67 1.52
N ASP A 59 -8.55 5.02 2.07
CA ASP A 59 -8.43 5.98 3.17
C ASP A 59 -8.26 7.44 2.70
N GLY A 60 -8.43 7.67 1.39
CA GLY A 60 -8.22 8.93 0.67
C GLY A 60 -6.80 9.10 0.15
N HIS A 61 -5.78 8.71 0.91
CA HIS A 61 -4.37 8.89 0.55
C HIS A 61 -3.86 7.75 -0.35
N ASN A 62 -4.45 6.56 -0.22
CA ASN A 62 -4.02 5.36 -0.92
C ASN A 62 -4.78 5.05 -2.21
N SER A 63 -5.67 5.95 -2.64
CA SER A 63 -6.53 5.73 -3.79
C SER A 63 -5.72 5.45 -5.06
N LYS A 64 -6.18 4.48 -5.85
CA LYS A 64 -5.58 4.10 -7.13
C LYS A 64 -6.34 4.64 -8.34
N CYS A 65 -7.47 5.34 -8.12
CA CYS A 65 -8.32 5.87 -9.19
C CYS A 65 -8.62 7.37 -9.00
N PRO A 66 -9.01 8.08 -10.08
CA PRO A 66 -9.37 9.51 -9.98
C PRO A 66 -10.56 9.79 -9.07
N ASN A 67 -11.56 8.89 -9.08
CA ASN A 67 -12.72 8.89 -8.20
C ASN A 67 -12.61 7.76 -7.19
N PHE A 68 -13.18 7.94 -6.01
CA PHE A 68 -13.11 6.93 -4.95
C PHE A 68 -14.11 7.17 -3.83
N TYR A 69 -14.29 6.17 -2.96
CA TYR A 69 -15.00 6.30 -1.69
C TYR A 69 -14.05 6.12 -0.51
N THR A 70 -14.13 7.04 0.44
CA THR A 70 -13.46 6.95 1.73
C THR A 70 -14.30 6.18 2.75
N ALA A 71 -13.71 5.92 3.92
CA ALA A 71 -14.45 5.45 5.08
C ALA A 71 -15.62 6.37 5.47
N GLU A 72 -15.49 7.69 5.27
CA GLU A 72 -16.56 8.67 5.53
C GLU A 72 -17.72 8.51 4.55
N ASP A 73 -17.41 8.30 3.27
CA ASP A 73 -18.41 8.08 2.22
C ASP A 73 -19.24 6.81 2.46
N ASN A 74 -18.68 5.82 3.17
CA ASN A 74 -19.23 4.48 3.33
C ASN A 74 -19.68 3.88 1.98
N ALA A 75 -18.76 3.18 1.30
CA ALA A 75 -19.04 2.57 0.01
C ALA A 75 -20.31 1.69 -0.01
N LEU A 76 -20.73 1.07 1.11
CA LEU A 76 -21.87 0.14 1.11
C LEU A 76 -23.24 0.82 0.97
N VAL A 77 -23.33 2.11 1.28
CA VAL A 77 -24.58 2.90 1.10
C VAL A 77 -24.61 3.69 -0.21
N GLN A 78 -23.52 3.69 -0.97
CA GLN A 78 -23.42 4.40 -2.25
C GLN A 78 -24.10 3.65 -3.39
N ASP A 79 -24.47 4.37 -4.45
CA ASP A 79 -24.99 3.79 -5.71
C ASP A 79 -23.83 3.61 -6.70
N TRP A 80 -23.21 2.43 -6.67
CA TRP A 80 -22.03 2.12 -7.49
C TRP A 80 -22.36 2.18 -8.97
N THR A 81 -23.55 1.71 -9.36
CA THR A 81 -23.99 1.71 -10.75
C THR A 81 -24.04 3.13 -11.31
N LYS A 82 -24.64 4.05 -10.56
CA LYS A 82 -24.68 5.47 -10.93
C LYS A 82 -23.30 6.11 -10.94
N ASP A 83 -22.51 5.86 -9.90
CA ASP A 83 -21.26 6.56 -9.66
C ASP A 83 -20.13 6.14 -10.60
N PHE A 84 -20.10 4.87 -11.00
CA PHE A 84 -19.11 4.39 -11.96
C PHE A 84 -19.42 4.86 -13.38
N ALA A 85 -20.64 5.35 -13.64
CA ALA A 85 -21.08 5.90 -14.92
C ALA A 85 -20.77 4.98 -16.13
N GLY A 86 -20.94 3.67 -15.95
CA GLY A 86 -20.64 2.64 -16.96
C GLY A 86 -19.17 2.19 -17.02
N GLY A 87 -18.28 2.78 -16.22
CA GLY A 87 -16.91 2.32 -16.02
C GLY A 87 -16.80 1.15 -15.03
N VAL A 88 -15.56 0.80 -14.69
CA VAL A 88 -15.24 -0.35 -13.81
C VAL A 88 -14.67 0.14 -12.48
N GLY A 89 -15.23 -0.32 -11.36
CA GLY A 89 -14.67 -0.11 -10.02
C GLY A 89 -13.54 -1.08 -9.69
N PHE A 90 -12.54 -0.64 -8.93
CA PHE A 90 -11.52 -1.49 -8.33
C PHE A 90 -11.73 -1.57 -6.82
N ALA A 91 -11.55 -2.74 -6.22
CA ALA A 91 -11.69 -2.92 -4.79
C ALA A 91 -10.59 -3.79 -4.18
N ASN A 92 -9.98 -3.28 -3.13
CA ASN A 92 -9.20 -4.02 -2.14
C ASN A 92 -9.90 -3.84 -0.78
N PRO A 93 -10.87 -4.71 -0.43
CA PRO A 93 -11.80 -4.45 0.67
C PRO A 93 -11.19 -4.66 2.07
N PRO A 94 -11.76 -4.04 3.12
CA PRO A 94 -11.42 -4.34 4.51
C PRO A 94 -11.92 -5.74 4.92
N TYR A 95 -11.06 -6.50 5.62
CA TYR A 95 -11.34 -7.87 6.05
C TYR A 95 -11.80 -7.99 7.50
N SER A 96 -11.84 -6.88 8.24
CA SER A 96 -12.32 -6.86 9.61
C SER A 96 -13.73 -7.46 9.75
N ARG A 97 -14.06 -7.83 10.99
CA ARG A 97 -15.42 -8.27 11.32
C ARG A 97 -16.42 -7.16 10.98
N PRO A 98 -17.68 -7.52 10.70
CA PRO A 98 -18.72 -6.53 10.41
C PRO A 98 -18.76 -5.40 11.43
N CYS A 99 -18.64 -4.17 10.94
CA CYS A 99 -18.81 -2.93 11.68
C CYS A 99 -19.97 -2.14 11.07
N LEU A 100 -20.73 -1.45 11.91
CA LEU A 100 -21.84 -0.59 11.52
C LEU A 100 -21.46 0.88 11.78
N ASP A 101 -21.98 1.78 10.96
CA ASP A 101 -21.92 3.20 11.20
C ASP A 101 -22.97 3.68 12.21
N ASP A 102 -22.97 4.99 12.48
CA ASP A 102 -23.87 5.63 13.44
C ASP A 102 -25.36 5.48 13.05
N ASP A 103 -25.64 5.25 11.77
CA ASP A 103 -26.98 5.04 11.21
C ASP A 103 -27.31 3.54 11.04
N ASN A 104 -26.52 2.67 11.68
CA ASN A 104 -26.67 1.21 11.69
C ASN A 104 -26.54 0.58 10.29
N GLN A 105 -25.84 1.24 9.37
CA GLN A 105 -25.47 0.70 8.06
C GLN A 105 -24.13 -0.01 8.14
N ALA A 106 -23.97 -1.11 7.43
CA ALA A 106 -22.67 -1.77 7.36
C ALA A 106 -21.63 -0.85 6.72
N ILE A 107 -20.40 -0.86 7.25
CA ILE A 107 -19.21 -0.26 6.62
C ILE A 107 -18.24 -1.37 6.18
N THR A 108 -17.94 -2.31 7.07
CA THR A 108 -16.99 -3.40 6.83
C THR A 108 -17.64 -4.78 6.94
N GLY A 109 -16.82 -5.83 6.75
CA GLY A 109 -17.23 -7.22 6.80
C GLY A 109 -17.47 -7.79 5.42
N MET A 110 -16.62 -8.75 5.02
CA MET A 110 -16.63 -9.33 3.67
C MET A 110 -18.00 -9.88 3.23
N ARG A 111 -18.82 -10.41 4.15
CA ARG A 111 -20.20 -10.84 3.81
C ARG A 111 -21.07 -9.68 3.33
N ASN A 112 -21.02 -8.54 4.01
CA ASN A 112 -21.79 -7.34 3.64
C ASN A 112 -21.27 -6.75 2.32
N ILE A 113 -19.95 -6.70 2.17
CA ILE A 113 -19.28 -6.18 0.98
C ILE A 113 -19.63 -7.01 -0.25
N ILE A 114 -19.55 -8.35 -0.16
CA ILE A 114 -19.86 -9.23 -1.29
C ILE A 114 -21.37 -9.24 -1.59
N ALA A 115 -22.23 -9.17 -0.58
CA ALA A 115 -23.68 -9.03 -0.79
C ALA A 115 -24.02 -7.72 -1.53
N LYS A 116 -23.41 -6.60 -1.12
CA LYS A 116 -23.55 -5.30 -1.80
C LYS A 116 -23.05 -5.37 -3.23
N ALA A 117 -21.88 -5.95 -3.45
CA ALA A 117 -21.33 -6.18 -4.78
C ALA A 117 -22.32 -6.92 -5.67
N MET A 118 -22.85 -8.07 -5.22
CA MET A 118 -23.82 -8.83 -6.01
C MET A 118 -25.08 -8.01 -6.34
N ALA A 119 -25.59 -7.21 -5.39
CA ALA A 119 -26.74 -6.34 -5.63
C ALA A 119 -26.46 -5.23 -6.66
N GLU A 120 -25.29 -4.59 -6.60
CA GLU A 120 -24.89 -3.56 -7.57
C GLU A 120 -24.60 -4.15 -8.95
N ARG A 121 -24.01 -5.35 -9.00
CA ARG A 121 -23.83 -6.10 -10.24
C ARG A 121 -25.18 -6.38 -10.92
N GLU A 122 -26.22 -6.73 -10.18
CA GLU A 122 -27.56 -6.95 -10.76
C GLU A 122 -28.17 -5.68 -11.36
N LYS A 123 -27.82 -4.50 -10.84
CA LYS A 123 -28.19 -3.20 -11.41
C LYS A 123 -27.36 -2.81 -12.64
N GLY A 124 -26.25 -3.50 -12.90
CA GLY A 124 -25.38 -3.28 -14.05
C GLY A 124 -24.02 -2.66 -13.72
N ALA A 125 -23.69 -2.42 -12.45
CA ALA A 125 -22.34 -2.01 -12.07
C ALA A 125 -21.30 -3.08 -12.45
N LYS A 126 -20.11 -2.61 -12.81
CA LYS A 126 -18.96 -3.46 -13.14
C LYS A 126 -17.83 -3.17 -12.17
N PHE A 127 -17.20 -4.20 -11.64
CA PHE A 127 -16.06 -4.00 -10.73
C PHE A 127 -15.20 -5.25 -10.59
N VAL A 128 -13.97 -5.02 -10.14
CA VAL A 128 -12.92 -6.03 -9.99
C VAL A 128 -12.38 -5.99 -8.57
N PHE A 129 -12.44 -7.13 -7.91
CA PHE A 129 -12.00 -7.32 -6.53
C PHE A 129 -10.64 -8.00 -6.49
N ALA A 130 -9.68 -7.38 -5.82
CA ALA A 130 -8.38 -7.93 -5.47
C ALA A 130 -8.47 -8.55 -4.08
N ILE A 131 -8.78 -9.85 -3.98
CA ILE A 131 -9.10 -10.49 -2.69
C ILE A 131 -8.30 -11.75 -2.41
N LYS A 132 -8.24 -12.15 -1.13
CA LYS A 132 -7.69 -13.44 -0.71
C LYS A 132 -8.47 -14.56 -1.40
N CYS A 133 -7.75 -15.49 -2.02
CA CYS A 133 -8.29 -16.75 -2.52
C CYS A 133 -8.66 -17.64 -1.32
N ALA A 134 -9.94 -17.62 -0.94
CA ALA A 134 -10.42 -18.28 0.27
C ALA A 134 -11.75 -19.00 0.02
N PRO A 135 -11.78 -20.06 -0.79
CA PRO A 135 -13.02 -20.79 -1.11
C PRO A 135 -13.66 -21.49 0.11
N SER A 136 -12.93 -21.62 1.23
CA SER A 136 -13.49 -22.11 2.50
C SER A 136 -14.29 -21.05 3.26
N GLU A 137 -14.18 -19.78 2.86
CA GLU A 137 -14.88 -18.69 3.51
C GLU A 137 -16.28 -18.53 2.92
N VAL A 138 -17.25 -18.41 3.80
CA VAL A 138 -18.68 -18.12 3.53
C VAL A 138 -18.95 -16.87 2.67
N TRP A 139 -18.00 -15.94 2.59
CA TRP A 139 -18.12 -14.72 1.77
C TRP A 139 -17.49 -14.90 0.39
N TRP A 140 -16.85 -16.02 0.10
CA TRP A 140 -16.24 -16.28 -1.20
C TRP A 140 -17.29 -16.14 -2.31
N PRO A 141 -17.06 -15.29 -3.33
CA PRO A 141 -18.07 -14.97 -4.33
C PRO A 141 -18.18 -16.08 -5.39
N GLU A 142 -18.82 -17.19 -5.05
CA GLU A 142 -19.03 -18.33 -5.96
C GLU A 142 -19.76 -17.96 -7.26
N HIS A 143 -20.57 -16.91 -7.21
CA HIS A 143 -21.40 -16.40 -8.32
C HIS A 143 -20.76 -15.22 -9.08
N ALA A 144 -19.49 -14.93 -8.86
CA ALA A 144 -18.76 -14.00 -9.73
C ALA A 144 -18.74 -14.47 -11.20
N ASP A 145 -18.60 -13.52 -12.12
CA ASP A 145 -18.58 -13.82 -13.56
C ASP A 145 -17.24 -14.39 -14.01
N HIS A 146 -16.15 -13.94 -13.36
CA HIS A 146 -14.82 -14.46 -13.58
C HIS A 146 -14.03 -14.53 -12.28
N VAL A 147 -13.26 -15.60 -12.10
CA VAL A 147 -12.24 -15.70 -11.06
C VAL A 147 -10.90 -16.00 -11.71
N CYS A 148 -9.97 -15.06 -11.64
CA CYS A 148 -8.59 -15.26 -12.07
C CYS A 148 -7.71 -15.53 -10.84
N PHE A 149 -7.19 -16.75 -10.73
CA PHE A 149 -6.29 -17.11 -9.63
C PHE A 149 -4.87 -16.63 -9.91
N VAL A 150 -4.28 -15.92 -8.95
CA VAL A 150 -2.90 -15.43 -9.07
C VAL A 150 -1.93 -16.48 -8.54
N ARG A 151 -1.05 -16.97 -9.41
CA ARG A 151 0.05 -17.87 -9.07
C ARG A 151 1.22 -17.08 -8.51
N GLY A 152 1.54 -17.34 -7.25
CA GLY A 152 2.54 -16.60 -6.47
C GLY A 152 1.89 -15.82 -5.34
N ARG A 153 2.57 -15.72 -4.19
CA ARG A 153 2.06 -14.94 -3.06
C ARG A 153 2.23 -13.44 -3.35
N ILE A 154 1.23 -12.67 -2.95
CA ILE A 154 1.26 -11.22 -3.05
C ILE A 154 1.68 -10.65 -1.71
N SER A 155 2.62 -9.72 -1.75
CA SER A 155 2.97 -8.87 -0.62
C SER A 155 2.20 -7.57 -0.81
N PHE A 156 1.36 -7.19 0.16
CA PHE A 156 0.67 -5.91 0.19
C PHE A 156 1.53 -4.87 0.91
N ASP A 157 1.29 -3.60 0.63
CA ASP A 157 2.03 -2.49 1.24
C ASP A 157 1.31 -2.01 2.50
N LEU A 158 2.07 -1.60 3.51
CA LEU A 158 1.52 -0.88 4.65
C LEU A 158 1.11 0.54 4.24
N PRO A 159 0.20 1.17 4.98
CA PRO A 159 -0.11 2.56 4.70
C PRO A 159 1.07 3.48 5.00
N THR A 160 1.20 4.56 4.22
CA THR A 160 2.32 5.50 4.30
C THR A 160 2.42 6.21 5.66
N TRP A 161 1.33 6.27 6.41
CA TRP A 161 1.26 6.83 7.76
C TRP A 161 1.57 5.80 8.87
N PHE A 162 1.82 4.53 8.53
CA PHE A 162 2.19 3.52 9.52
C PHE A 162 3.56 3.80 10.11
N ILE A 163 3.63 3.74 11.44
CA ILE A 163 4.86 3.87 12.22
C ILE A 163 4.93 2.66 13.15
N PRO A 164 5.88 1.71 12.99
CA PRO A 164 5.95 0.52 13.82
C PRO A 164 6.27 0.89 15.28
N ALA A 165 5.54 0.31 16.23
CA ALA A 165 5.79 0.52 17.66
C ALA A 165 7.09 -0.13 18.18
N ASN A 166 7.63 -1.12 17.46
CA ASN A 166 8.90 -1.79 17.75
C ASN A 166 9.30 -2.67 16.55
N GLU A 167 10.50 -3.26 16.58
CA GLU A 167 11.02 -4.13 15.52
C GLU A 167 10.07 -5.30 15.17
N LYS A 168 9.31 -5.83 16.14
CA LYS A 168 8.34 -6.91 15.88
C LYS A 168 7.12 -6.43 15.07
N GLN A 169 6.92 -5.12 14.94
CA GLN A 169 5.87 -4.50 14.13
C GLN A 169 6.37 -4.08 12.75
N GLU A 170 7.66 -4.27 12.44
CA GLU A 170 8.15 -4.13 11.07
C GLU A 170 7.61 -5.30 10.23
N ALA A 171 6.88 -4.99 9.16
CA ALA A 171 6.21 -6.01 8.37
C ALA A 171 7.20 -6.79 7.49
N SER A 172 7.08 -8.12 7.48
CA SER A 172 7.68 -9.01 6.47
C SER A 172 6.75 -9.28 5.26
N SER A 173 5.69 -8.48 5.12
CA SER A 173 4.56 -8.58 4.18
C SER A 173 3.53 -9.68 4.48
N ALA A 174 2.23 -9.34 4.36
CA ALA A 174 1.13 -10.28 4.49
C ALA A 174 0.98 -11.14 3.21
N GLY A 175 1.67 -12.28 3.16
CA GLY A 175 1.64 -13.17 2.00
C GLY A 175 0.45 -14.13 2.00
N PHE A 176 -0.56 -13.88 1.17
CA PHE A 176 -1.63 -14.85 0.90
C PHE A 176 -1.80 -15.15 -0.60
N GLY A 177 -2.42 -16.29 -0.91
CA GLY A 177 -2.86 -16.57 -2.28
C GLY A 177 -4.01 -15.63 -2.65
N MET A 178 -3.89 -14.94 -3.78
CA MET A 178 -4.82 -13.90 -4.21
C MET A 178 -5.65 -14.38 -5.41
N ALA A 179 -6.89 -13.92 -5.50
CA ALA A 179 -7.71 -13.98 -6.69
C ALA A 179 -8.13 -12.57 -7.14
N ILE A 180 -8.22 -12.39 -8.45
CA ILE A 180 -8.85 -11.24 -9.09
C ILE A 180 -10.25 -11.70 -9.49
N VAL A 181 -11.28 -11.11 -8.88
CA VAL A 181 -12.67 -11.51 -9.07
C VAL A 181 -13.41 -10.42 -9.83
N VAL A 182 -13.97 -10.77 -10.99
CA VAL A 182 -14.69 -9.83 -11.86
C VAL A 182 -16.19 -10.03 -11.69
N PHE A 183 -16.88 -8.91 -11.53
CA PHE A 183 -18.32 -8.79 -11.52
C PHE A 183 -18.72 -7.89 -12.70
N ASP A 184 -19.14 -8.51 -13.80
CA ASP A 184 -19.66 -7.89 -15.00
C ASP A 184 -20.62 -8.89 -15.68
N LYS A 185 -21.93 -8.60 -15.67
CA LYS A 185 -22.95 -9.46 -16.31
C LYS A 185 -22.74 -9.67 -17.80
N ASN A 186 -21.91 -8.84 -18.44
CA ASN A 186 -21.58 -8.94 -19.86
C ASN A 186 -20.22 -9.62 -20.09
N TRP A 187 -19.62 -10.23 -19.06
CA TRP A 187 -18.39 -10.98 -19.21
C TRP A 187 -18.60 -12.15 -20.18
N THR A 188 -17.77 -12.21 -21.23
CA THR A 188 -17.83 -13.25 -22.27
C THR A 188 -16.61 -14.18 -22.26
N GLY A 189 -15.65 -13.93 -21.36
CA GLY A 189 -14.48 -14.76 -21.19
C GLY A 189 -14.79 -16.06 -20.43
N GLU A 190 -13.74 -16.85 -20.19
CA GLU A 190 -13.84 -18.06 -19.35
C GLU A 190 -14.32 -17.72 -17.93
N ARG A 191 -14.93 -18.68 -17.24
CA ARG A 191 -15.34 -18.48 -15.84
C ARG A 191 -14.17 -18.44 -14.86
N MET A 192 -13.10 -19.16 -15.17
CA MET A 192 -11.92 -19.25 -14.33
C MET A 192 -10.66 -19.17 -15.18
N SER A 193 -9.64 -18.48 -14.69
CA SER A 193 -8.33 -18.42 -15.33
C SER A 193 -7.19 -18.37 -14.30
N TYR A 194 -5.96 -18.38 -14.78
CA TYR A 194 -4.77 -18.23 -13.95
C TYR A 194 -3.81 -17.22 -14.54
N ILE A 195 -3.12 -16.49 -13.67
CA ILE A 195 -2.08 -15.54 -14.07
C ILE A 195 -0.91 -15.58 -13.10
N SER A 196 0.31 -15.37 -13.60
CA SER A 196 1.49 -15.26 -12.73
C SER A 196 1.53 -13.89 -12.04
N ARG A 197 1.82 -13.89 -10.73
CA ARG A 197 2.11 -12.67 -9.96
C ARG A 197 3.22 -11.85 -10.60
N ASP A 198 4.32 -12.50 -10.96
CA ASP A 198 5.48 -11.82 -11.53
C ASP A 198 5.14 -11.21 -12.89
N ALA A 199 4.28 -11.87 -13.68
CA ALA A 199 3.82 -11.33 -14.95
C ALA A 199 2.93 -10.09 -14.76
N LEU A 200 2.02 -10.09 -13.79
CA LEU A 200 1.20 -8.93 -13.44
C LEU A 200 2.06 -7.74 -13.00
N VAL A 201 2.96 -7.97 -12.03
CA VAL A 201 3.85 -6.94 -11.50
C VAL A 201 4.76 -6.38 -12.60
N LYS A 202 5.35 -7.25 -13.42
CA LYS A 202 6.19 -6.83 -14.56
C LYS A 202 5.38 -5.99 -15.56
N GLN A 203 4.17 -6.42 -15.92
CA GLN A 203 3.32 -5.67 -16.84
C GLN A 203 2.98 -4.28 -16.31
N GLY A 204 2.62 -4.18 -15.02
CA GLY A 204 2.36 -2.89 -14.39
C GLY A 204 3.60 -2.01 -14.30
N GLN A 205 4.77 -2.58 -13.99
CA GLN A 205 6.04 -1.84 -13.99
C GLN A 205 6.35 -1.27 -15.37
N MET A 206 6.19 -2.05 -16.43
CA MET A 206 6.41 -1.57 -17.80
C MET A 206 5.49 -0.41 -18.19
N LEU A 207 4.25 -0.39 -17.70
CA LEU A 207 3.33 0.74 -17.90
C LEU A 207 3.78 1.98 -17.14
N LEU A 208 4.20 1.82 -15.88
CA LEU A 208 4.73 2.91 -15.06
C LEU A 208 5.98 3.52 -15.71
N ASP A 209 6.92 2.69 -16.14
CA ASP A 209 8.15 3.13 -16.82
C ASP A 209 7.84 3.91 -18.12
N MET A 210 6.81 3.47 -18.87
CA MET A 210 6.35 4.16 -20.09
C MET A 210 5.72 5.52 -19.78
N ILE A 211 4.90 5.60 -18.74
CA ILE A 211 4.29 6.85 -18.28
C ILE A 211 5.40 7.83 -17.86
N GLU A 212 6.36 7.36 -17.07
CA GLU A 212 7.48 8.17 -16.59
C GLU A 212 8.35 8.67 -17.75
N SER A 213 8.70 7.79 -18.70
CA SER A 213 9.45 8.15 -19.89
C SER A 213 8.71 9.18 -20.76
N THR A 214 7.39 9.02 -20.91
CA THR A 214 6.55 9.95 -21.66
C THR A 214 6.47 11.31 -20.96
N ALA A 215 6.27 11.33 -19.65
CA ALA A 215 6.28 12.56 -18.85
C ALA A 215 7.60 13.31 -19.03
N LYS A 216 8.74 12.60 -18.85
CA LYS A 216 10.09 13.15 -19.08
C LYS A 216 10.24 13.74 -20.49
N SER A 217 9.75 13.04 -21.52
CA SER A 217 9.82 13.51 -22.92
C SER A 217 8.98 14.77 -23.20
N GLN A 218 7.92 15.00 -22.43
CA GLN A 218 7.04 16.17 -22.54
C GLN A 218 7.49 17.34 -21.64
N GLY A 219 8.66 17.23 -21.00
CA GLY A 219 9.16 18.24 -20.06
C GLY A 219 8.43 18.23 -18.71
N TYR A 220 7.57 17.25 -18.46
CA TYR A 220 7.07 16.97 -17.12
C TYR A 220 8.12 16.16 -16.38
N THR A 221 8.82 16.79 -15.44
CA THR A 221 9.61 16.06 -14.45
C THR A 221 8.64 15.30 -13.55
N SER A 222 8.49 13.99 -13.81
CA SER A 222 7.97 13.08 -12.81
C SER A 222 8.81 13.27 -11.56
N SER A 223 8.19 13.55 -10.42
CA SER A 223 8.82 13.65 -9.12
C SER A 223 9.36 12.27 -8.69
N SER A 224 10.44 11.81 -9.34
CA SER A 224 11.17 10.58 -9.01
C SER A 224 12.58 10.63 -9.62
N ILE A 225 13.56 10.85 -8.74
CA ILE A 225 14.95 10.35 -8.71
C ILE A 225 15.63 10.14 -10.08
N GLU A 226 16.55 11.04 -10.41
CA GLU A 226 17.48 10.86 -11.53
C GLU A 226 18.34 9.59 -11.31
N ASN A 227 18.10 8.54 -12.11
CA ASN A 227 18.99 7.38 -12.17
C ASN A 227 20.34 7.80 -12.75
N ARG A 228 21.41 7.61 -11.98
CA ARG A 228 22.80 7.69 -12.46
C ARG A 228 23.05 6.57 -13.50
N PRO A 229 23.88 6.80 -14.54
CA PRO A 229 24.23 5.77 -15.51
C PRO A 229 24.91 4.56 -14.86
N ASP A 230 24.44 3.36 -15.24
CA ASP A 230 24.95 2.06 -14.85
C ASP A 230 26.41 1.88 -15.28
N ASN A 231 27.28 1.74 -14.28
CA ASN A 231 28.72 1.52 -14.41
C ASN A 231 29.15 0.10 -13.99
N SER A 232 28.21 -0.84 -13.90
CA SER A 232 28.51 -2.26 -13.66
C SER A 232 29.22 -2.89 -14.88
N LYS A 233 30.22 -3.74 -14.60
CA LYS A 233 30.96 -4.44 -15.66
C LYS A 233 30.19 -5.69 -16.08
N LYS A 234 30.02 -5.85 -17.39
CA LYS A 234 29.30 -6.98 -18.02
C LYS A 234 29.88 -8.33 -17.56
N GLY A 235 29.14 -9.07 -16.73
CA GLY A 235 29.49 -10.44 -16.33
C GLY A 235 29.47 -10.77 -14.83
N GLU A 236 29.07 -9.85 -13.94
CA GLU A 236 28.92 -10.17 -12.51
C GLU A 236 27.84 -11.24 -12.28
N ARG A 237 28.21 -12.32 -11.59
CA ARG A 237 27.31 -13.45 -11.30
C ARG A 237 26.41 -13.12 -10.12
N ILE A 238 25.12 -13.32 -10.32
CA ILE A 238 24.11 -13.30 -9.26
C ILE A 238 24.26 -14.60 -8.44
N ALA A 239 24.63 -14.48 -7.17
CA ALA A 239 24.69 -15.61 -6.26
C ALA A 239 23.26 -16.02 -5.86
N SER A 240 22.76 -17.10 -6.48
CA SER A 240 21.53 -17.76 -6.05
C SER A 240 21.85 -18.93 -5.13
N SER A 241 21.34 -18.91 -3.91
CA SER A 241 21.07 -20.13 -3.15
C SER A 241 19.69 -20.00 -2.51
N GLN A 242 18.78 -20.90 -2.91
CA GLN A 242 17.54 -21.16 -2.20
C GLN A 242 17.88 -21.59 -0.77
N ILE A 243 17.27 -20.95 0.22
CA ILE A 243 17.38 -21.34 1.63
C ILE A 243 15.95 -21.53 2.15
N ASP A 244 15.77 -22.65 2.84
CA ASP A 244 14.53 -23.06 3.49
C ASP A 244 14.22 -22.14 4.69
N ILE A 245 12.96 -21.67 4.77
CA ILE A 245 12.52 -20.63 5.70
C ILE A 245 12.54 -21.14 7.15
N GLU A 246 12.32 -22.44 7.36
CA GLU A 246 12.36 -23.04 8.70
C GLU A 246 13.78 -23.06 9.30
N GLU A 247 14.81 -23.15 8.45
CA GLU A 247 16.21 -23.11 8.89
C GLU A 247 16.67 -21.68 9.24
N GLN A 248 16.08 -20.65 8.62
CA GLN A 248 16.38 -19.25 8.95
C GLN A 248 15.84 -18.84 10.32
N ILE A 249 14.63 -19.29 10.67
CA ILE A 249 14.00 -19.00 11.98
C ILE A 249 14.83 -19.62 13.11
N SER A 250 15.27 -20.88 12.94
CA SER A 250 16.11 -21.57 13.91
C SER A 250 17.51 -20.94 14.11
N ARG A 251 18.05 -20.27 13.09
CA ARG A 251 19.36 -19.60 13.17
C ARG A 251 19.25 -18.20 13.76
N HIS A 252 18.15 -17.47 13.49
CA HIS A 252 17.89 -16.15 14.08
C HIS A 252 17.74 -16.21 15.60
N GLU A 253 17.09 -17.24 16.15
CA GLU A 253 17.00 -17.45 17.59
C GLU A 253 18.35 -17.72 18.27
N LYS A 254 19.37 -18.13 17.50
CA LYS A 254 20.74 -18.41 18.00
C LYS A 254 21.75 -17.30 17.70
N GLN A 255 21.43 -16.32 16.85
CA GLN A 255 22.35 -15.26 16.41
C GLN A 255 22.19 -13.92 17.13
N THR A 256 21.17 -13.74 17.98
CA THR A 256 20.95 -12.50 18.77
C THR A 256 22.03 -12.21 19.82
N VAL A 257 23.10 -12.99 19.91
CA VAL A 257 24.12 -12.82 20.95
C VAL A 257 25.39 -12.12 20.46
N ASN A 258 25.69 -12.01 19.14
CA ASN A 258 26.95 -11.39 18.70
C ASN A 258 26.94 -10.85 17.24
N GLU A 259 26.34 -9.68 16.97
CA GLU A 259 26.71 -8.88 15.79
C GLU A 259 27.02 -7.42 16.17
N PRO A 260 28.02 -6.79 15.55
CA PRO A 260 28.50 -5.45 15.93
C PRO A 260 27.55 -4.33 15.47
N GLU A 261 27.56 -3.20 16.21
CA GLU A 261 26.76 -1.99 15.94
C GLU A 261 26.79 -1.57 14.46
N GLN A 262 25.61 -1.38 13.88
CA GLN A 262 25.43 -0.86 12.53
C GLN A 262 25.69 0.65 12.54
N THR A 263 26.70 1.11 11.80
CA THR A 263 27.05 2.53 11.67
C THR A 263 26.22 3.24 10.58
N ALA A 264 26.01 4.55 10.72
CA ALA A 264 25.28 5.40 9.76
C ALA A 264 25.78 5.29 8.31
N GLU A 265 27.08 5.05 8.11
CA GLU A 265 27.68 4.84 6.78
C GLU A 265 27.20 3.56 6.09
N THR A 266 26.87 2.52 6.86
CA THR A 266 26.37 1.26 6.30
C THR A 266 24.94 1.44 5.76
N ILE A 267 24.15 2.32 6.38
CA ILE A 267 22.75 2.59 6.01
C ILE A 267 22.66 3.47 4.76
N LYS A 268 23.59 4.42 4.57
CA LYS A 268 23.71 5.25 3.35
C LYS A 268 23.76 4.44 2.05
N SER A 269 24.23 3.20 2.09
CA SER A 269 24.40 2.36 0.89
C SER A 269 23.12 1.68 0.37
N LYS A 270 22.03 1.65 1.15
CA LYS A 270 20.81 0.87 0.81
C LYS A 270 19.70 1.66 0.11
N PHE A 271 19.74 2.99 0.13
CA PHE A 271 18.69 3.85 -0.43
C PHE A 271 19.29 5.00 -1.23
N VAL A 272 18.67 5.38 -2.36
CA VAL A 272 19.18 6.43 -3.25
C VAL A 272 18.28 7.66 -3.13
N TRP A 273 18.77 8.72 -2.49
CA TRP A 273 18.10 10.02 -2.35
C TRP A 273 19.01 11.15 -2.84
N PRO A 274 18.46 12.32 -3.26
CA PRO A 274 19.27 13.52 -3.50
C PRO A 274 20.11 13.87 -2.27
N ASN A 275 21.33 14.37 -2.46
CA ASN A 275 22.21 14.74 -1.33
C ASN A 275 21.53 15.75 -0.38
N GLU A 276 20.77 16.71 -0.92
CA GLU A 276 20.01 17.68 -0.11
C GLU A 276 19.01 17.00 0.84
N VAL A 277 18.40 15.90 0.42
CA VAL A 277 17.46 15.12 1.25
C VAL A 277 18.22 14.42 2.37
N PHE A 278 19.36 13.80 2.05
CA PHE A 278 20.22 13.18 3.05
C PHE A 278 20.74 14.20 4.06
N ASP A 279 21.24 15.35 3.60
CA ASP A 279 21.83 16.38 4.46
C ASP A 279 20.82 16.91 5.50
N ILE A 280 19.56 17.07 5.12
CA ILE A 280 18.49 17.52 6.04
C ILE A 280 18.16 16.42 7.05
N VAL A 281 18.05 15.17 6.61
CA VAL A 281 17.76 14.02 7.49
C VAL A 281 18.92 13.74 8.45
N GLU A 282 20.18 13.88 7.99
CA GLU A 282 21.35 13.75 8.84
C GLU A 282 21.40 14.84 9.91
N LYS A 283 21.12 16.10 9.56
CA LYS A 283 21.00 17.18 10.56
C LYS A 283 19.92 16.90 11.60
N ALA A 284 18.79 16.32 11.18
CA ALA A 284 17.72 15.94 12.11
C ALA A 284 18.18 14.81 13.07
N PHE A 285 18.96 13.84 12.57
CA PHE A 285 19.54 12.78 13.40
C PHE A 285 20.73 13.23 14.26
N GLU A 286 21.50 14.24 13.85
CA GLU A 286 22.54 14.84 14.71
C GLU A 286 21.94 15.42 16.01
N LEU A 287 20.70 15.91 15.94
CA LEU A 287 19.95 16.36 17.11
C LEU A 287 19.34 15.21 17.94
N HIS A 288 19.24 14.01 17.35
CA HIS A 288 18.58 12.84 17.92
C HIS A 288 19.33 11.52 17.59
N PRO A 289 20.60 11.38 18.02
CA PRO A 289 21.46 10.27 17.58
C PRO A 289 20.99 8.90 18.08
N ASP A 290 20.26 8.87 19.20
CA ASP A 290 19.63 7.69 19.77
C ASP A 290 18.41 7.20 18.97
N LYS A 291 17.98 7.93 17.94
CA LYS A 291 16.80 7.61 17.13
C LYS A 291 17.11 7.00 15.77
N ILE A 292 18.37 6.79 15.42
CA ILE A 292 18.79 6.35 14.08
C ILE A 292 18.44 4.87 13.83
N SER A 293 17.53 4.60 12.89
CA SER A 293 17.32 3.26 12.32
C SER A 293 17.22 3.30 10.80
N ASN A 294 17.46 2.14 10.16
CA ASN A 294 17.23 1.95 8.71
C ASN A 294 15.81 2.38 8.29
N TYR A 295 14.80 2.02 9.10
CA TYR A 295 13.41 2.38 8.85
C TYR A 295 13.20 3.89 8.92
N ARG A 296 13.60 4.53 10.03
CA ARG A 296 13.42 5.97 10.23
C ARG A 296 14.18 6.78 9.20
N GLN A 297 15.39 6.38 8.85
CA GLN A 297 16.16 7.04 7.80
C GLN A 297 15.44 6.99 6.46
N ARG A 298 14.90 5.83 6.07
CA ARG A 298 14.11 5.71 4.85
C ARG A 298 12.87 6.60 4.89
N THR A 299 12.05 6.51 5.93
CA THR A 299 10.79 7.26 6.06
C THR A 299 11.03 8.77 6.07
N LEU A 300 12.02 9.25 6.82
CA LEU A 300 12.36 10.67 6.85
C LEU A 300 12.89 11.14 5.50
N CYS A 301 13.67 10.34 4.77
CA CYS A 301 14.09 10.70 3.42
C CYS A 301 12.91 10.77 2.44
N GLU A 302 11.96 9.83 2.50
CA GLU A 302 10.73 9.85 1.69
C GLU A 302 9.92 11.12 1.95
N GLN A 303 9.72 11.47 3.23
CA GLN A 303 8.98 12.67 3.64
C GLN A 303 9.70 13.97 3.29
N THR A 304 11.01 14.05 3.55
CA THR A 304 11.85 15.19 3.19
C THR A 304 11.80 15.45 1.69
N ASN A 305 11.91 14.39 0.88
CA ASN A 305 11.82 14.50 -0.57
C ASN A 305 10.43 15.02 -1.01
N LYS A 306 9.36 14.55 -0.38
CA LYS A 306 8.00 15.04 -0.65
C LYS A 306 7.87 16.54 -0.33
N MET A 307 8.27 16.97 0.87
CA MET A 307 8.18 18.37 1.29
C MET A 307 9.02 19.30 0.39
N ARG A 308 10.22 18.85 -0.04
CA ARG A 308 11.03 19.59 -1.02
C ARG A 308 10.33 19.77 -2.36
N LEU A 309 9.64 18.74 -2.85
CA LEU A 309 8.88 18.79 -4.10
C LEU A 309 7.65 19.71 -3.99
N ASP A 310 7.06 19.80 -2.80
CA ASP A 310 5.94 20.68 -2.49
C ASP A 310 6.38 22.15 -2.28
N GLY A 311 7.70 22.40 -2.27
CA GLY A 311 8.30 23.73 -2.22
C GLY A 311 8.73 24.21 -0.83
N ASP A 312 8.69 23.33 0.18
CA ASP A 312 9.09 23.67 1.54
C ASP A 312 10.60 23.97 1.63
N SER A 313 10.94 24.90 2.53
CA SER A 313 12.33 25.28 2.79
C SER A 313 13.06 24.21 3.61
N ALA A 314 14.38 24.12 3.47
CA ALA A 314 15.17 23.15 4.22
C ALA A 314 15.06 23.33 5.75
N ASP A 315 14.86 24.58 6.22
CA ASP A 315 14.73 24.90 7.64
C ASP A 315 13.36 24.48 8.20
N ASP A 316 12.29 24.65 7.42
CA ASP A 316 10.94 24.20 7.79
C ASP A 316 10.90 22.67 7.86
N ILE A 317 11.49 22.00 6.87
CA ILE A 317 11.59 20.54 6.85
C ILE A 317 12.41 20.06 8.04
N LEU A 318 13.59 20.64 8.29
CA LEU A 318 14.42 20.25 9.44
C LEU A 318 13.66 20.41 10.76
N THR A 319 12.89 21.50 10.90
CA THR A 319 12.05 21.73 12.09
C THR A 319 11.01 20.63 12.25
N GLU A 320 10.32 20.25 11.17
CA GLU A 320 9.32 19.17 11.17
C GLU A 320 9.96 17.81 11.50
N LEU A 321 11.05 17.43 10.83
CA LEU A 321 11.74 16.16 11.10
C LEU A 321 12.26 16.08 12.54
N THR A 322 12.79 17.19 13.08
CA THR A 322 13.24 17.26 14.47
C THR A 322 12.06 17.08 15.42
N ALA A 323 10.92 17.73 15.15
CA ALA A 323 9.70 17.55 15.93
C ALA A 323 9.15 16.11 15.85
N MET A 324 9.32 15.41 14.72
CA MET A 324 8.97 14.01 14.57
C MET A 324 9.91 13.09 15.37
N LEU A 325 11.22 13.32 15.29
CA LEU A 325 12.23 12.53 16.00
C LEU A 325 12.16 12.72 17.51
N ALA A 326 11.83 13.92 17.99
CA ALA A 326 11.59 14.21 19.40
C ALA A 326 10.44 13.38 20.01
N LYS A 327 9.49 12.92 19.18
CA LYS A 327 8.36 12.07 19.59
C LYS A 327 8.68 10.58 19.53
N CYS A 328 9.81 10.18 18.96
CA CYS A 328 10.19 8.78 18.79
C CYS A 328 10.89 8.22 20.04
N GLU A 329 10.67 6.95 20.38
CA GLU A 329 11.44 6.27 21.43
C GLU A 329 12.91 6.02 21.01
N PRO A 330 13.88 6.08 21.95
CA PRO A 330 15.27 5.70 21.69
C PRO A 330 15.40 4.28 21.17
N ILE A 331 16.35 4.04 20.27
CA ILE A 331 16.76 2.71 19.86
C ILE A 331 17.84 2.29 20.86
N GLY A 332 17.51 1.36 21.76
CA GLY A 332 18.53 0.73 22.62
C GLY A 332 18.28 0.63 24.11
N GLU A 333 17.08 0.89 24.65
CA GLU A 333 16.75 0.47 26.03
C GLU A 333 15.35 -0.16 26.09
N VAL A 334 15.28 -1.46 25.81
CA VAL A 334 14.20 -2.30 26.32
C VAL A 334 14.72 -2.96 27.59
N ALA A 335 14.27 -2.50 28.75
CA ALA A 335 14.41 -3.23 30.00
C ALA A 335 13.42 -4.40 30.05
#